data_AF-A0A4Q3C3V3-F1
#
_entry.id   AF-A0A4Q3C3V3-F1
#
_cell.length_a   1.000
_cell.length_b   1.000
_cell.length_c   1.000
_cell.angle_alpha   90.00
_cell.angle_beta   90.00
_cell.angle_gamma   90.00
#
_symmetry.space_group_name_H-M   'P 1'
#
loop_
_entity.id
_entity.type
_entity.pdbx_description
1 polymer ?
#
loop_
_entity_poly.entity_id
_entity_poly.type
_entity_poly.pdbx_seq_one_letter_code
_entity_poly.pdbx_strand_id
1 'polypeptide(L)'
;MYVSTTNSLFMKIKLIVAFLFVTQLTQAQDIQFARKMVDTLTSSYFWGRGYTKDGMGKAADFLAAQLTSYGVKPMNDKNLMQEFSYPVNTFPGRMEVAVNGITLVPGKDYLVRPDSRGIKSEGKLTRQDSIRYFDIPN
;
A
#
# COMPACT_ATOMS: atom_id res chain seq x y z
N MET A 1 -54.48 22.84 1.97
CA MET A 1 -53.19 22.46 2.62
C MET A 1 -52.37 21.50 1.77
N TYR A 2 -52.95 20.43 1.21
CA TYR A 2 -52.23 19.40 0.42
C TYR A 2 -51.49 19.91 -0.83
N VAL A 3 -52.06 20.87 -1.58
CA VAL A 3 -51.50 21.42 -2.84
C VAL A 3 -50.22 22.26 -2.62
N SER A 4 -50.09 22.92 -1.47
CA SER A 4 -48.90 23.72 -1.14
C SER A 4 -47.70 22.81 -0.83
N THR A 5 -47.95 21.69 -0.15
CA THR A 5 -46.93 20.70 0.21
C THR A 5 -46.37 19.97 -1.02
N THR A 6 -47.21 19.62 -2.00
CA THR A 6 -46.75 19.01 -3.26
C THR A 6 -45.92 19.97 -4.10
N ASN A 7 -46.31 21.24 -4.25
CA ASN A 7 -45.53 22.23 -4.98
C ASN A 7 -44.15 22.48 -4.33
N SER A 8 -44.09 22.50 -3.00
CA SER A 8 -42.82 22.58 -2.25
C SER A 8 -41.92 21.37 -2.50
N LEU A 9 -42.50 20.16 -2.56
CA LEU A 9 -41.76 18.93 -2.88
C LEU A 9 -41.19 18.95 -4.30
N PHE A 10 -41.99 19.31 -5.30
CA PHE A 10 -41.53 19.41 -6.69
C PHE A 10 -40.42 20.45 -6.88
N MET A 11 -40.48 21.59 -6.17
CA MET A 11 -39.44 22.61 -6.21
C MET A 11 -38.12 22.10 -5.61
N LYS A 12 -38.17 21.36 -4.51
CA LYS A 12 -36.99 20.72 -3.90
C LYS A 12 -36.35 19.70 -4.82
N ILE A 13 -37.16 18.86 -5.48
CA ILE A 13 -36.66 17.87 -6.44
C ILE A 13 -35.96 18.57 -7.61
N LYS A 14 -36.53 19.65 -8.16
CA LYS A 14 -35.89 20.42 -9.24
C LYS A 14 -34.55 21.01 -8.82
N LEU A 15 -34.44 21.52 -7.58
CA LEU A 15 -33.19 22.04 -7.03
C LEU A 15 -32.12 20.95 -6.84
N ILE A 16 -32.51 19.77 -6.34
CA ILE A 16 -31.61 18.63 -6.19
C ILE A 16 -31.11 18.15 -7.56
N VAL A 17 -32.01 18.04 -8.53
CA VAL A 17 -31.66 17.65 -9.91
C VAL A 17 -30.72 18.68 -10.54
N ALA A 18 -31.00 19.97 -10.39
CA ALA A 18 -30.10 21.03 -10.86
C ALA A 18 -28.71 20.95 -10.19
N PHE A 19 -28.66 20.70 -8.88
CA PHE A 19 -27.42 20.52 -8.15
C PHE A 19 -26.62 19.30 -8.64
N LEU A 20 -27.29 18.17 -8.91
CA LEU A 20 -26.67 16.97 -9.48
C LEU A 20 -26.12 17.17 -10.90
N PHE A 21 -26.71 18.08 -11.69
CA PHE A 21 -26.16 18.44 -13.00
C PHE A 21 -24.92 19.35 -12.88
N VAL A 22 -24.87 20.22 -11.88
CA VAL A 22 -23.71 21.11 -11.65
C VAL A 22 -22.48 20.32 -11.18
N THR A 23 -22.65 19.21 -10.46
CA THR A 23 -21.50 18.36 -10.04
C THR A 23 -20.83 17.65 -11.21
N GLN A 24 -21.48 17.51 -12.36
CA GLN A 24 -20.85 16.96 -13.58
C GLN A 24 -19.87 17.93 -14.24
N LEU A 25 -19.93 19.22 -13.90
CA LEU A 25 -19.05 20.25 -14.46
C LEU A 25 -17.73 20.38 -13.67
N THR A 26 -17.60 19.75 -12.51
CA THR A 26 -16.39 19.82 -11.71
C THR A 26 -15.41 18.70 -12.09
N GLN A 27 -14.20 19.08 -12.51
CA GLN A 27 -13.12 18.13 -12.78
C GLN A 27 -12.31 17.91 -11.49
N ALA A 28 -12.88 17.15 -10.56
CA ALA A 28 -12.20 16.83 -9.30
C ALA A 28 -11.18 15.67 -9.43
N GLN A 29 -11.27 14.87 -10.50
CA GLN A 29 -10.40 13.72 -10.72
C GLN A 29 -9.23 14.11 -11.63
N ASP A 30 -8.01 14.13 -11.08
CA ASP A 30 -6.79 14.33 -11.86
C ASP A 30 -6.02 13.00 -11.99
N ILE A 31 -6.31 12.29 -13.07
CA ILE A 31 -5.65 11.01 -13.37
C ILE A 31 -4.17 11.19 -13.72
N GLN A 32 -3.77 12.33 -14.29
CA GLN A 32 -2.38 12.58 -14.66
C GLN A 32 -1.53 12.75 -13.40
N PHE A 33 -2.04 13.55 -12.46
CA PHE A 33 -1.46 13.68 -11.13
C PHE A 33 -1.36 12.33 -10.42
N ALA A 34 -2.45 11.55 -10.38
CA ALA A 34 -2.45 10.24 -9.73
C ALA A 34 -1.37 9.30 -10.31
N ARG A 35 -1.23 9.25 -11.64
CA ARG A 35 -0.19 8.46 -12.31
C ARG A 35 1.21 8.95 -11.96
N LYS A 36 1.44 10.27 -11.95
CA LYS A 36 2.73 10.86 -11.56
C LYS A 36 3.09 10.54 -10.11
N MET A 37 2.11 10.56 -9.22
CA MET A 37 2.27 10.22 -7.82
C MET A 37 2.68 8.75 -7.65
N VAL A 38 1.99 7.84 -8.33
CA VAL A 38 2.33 6.41 -8.33
C VAL A 38 3.74 6.20 -8.88
N ASP A 39 4.04 6.73 -10.06
CA ASP A 39 5.35 6.63 -10.71
C ASP A 39 6.49 7.10 -9.79
N THR A 40 6.30 8.25 -9.15
CA THR A 40 7.27 8.80 -8.20
C THR A 40 7.44 7.88 -6.99
N LEU A 41 6.37 7.55 -6.28
CA LEU A 41 6.40 6.74 -5.06
C LEU A 41 6.77 5.27 -5.27
N THR A 42 6.70 4.76 -6.50
CA THR A 42 7.17 3.42 -6.87
C THR A 42 8.53 3.42 -7.56
N SER A 43 9.16 4.59 -7.73
CA SER A 43 10.50 4.67 -8.30
C SER A 43 11.55 4.02 -7.39
N SER A 44 12.70 3.66 -7.98
CA SER A 44 13.82 3.05 -7.27
C SER A 44 14.34 3.90 -6.11
N TYR A 45 14.18 5.23 -6.17
CA TYR A 45 14.58 6.15 -5.11
C TYR A 45 13.89 5.85 -3.77
N PHE A 46 12.59 5.51 -3.81
CA PHE A 46 11.79 5.18 -2.64
C PHE A 46 11.89 3.72 -2.21
N TRP A 47 12.69 2.89 -2.90
CA TRP A 47 12.94 1.49 -2.50
C TRP A 47 11.66 0.69 -2.21
N GLY A 48 10.60 0.90 -3.00
CA GLY A 48 9.30 0.25 -2.81
C GLY A 48 8.57 0.64 -1.52
N ARG A 49 8.99 1.73 -0.86
CA ARG A 49 8.49 2.21 0.44
C ARG A 49 8.66 1.20 1.58
N GLY A 50 9.64 0.31 1.43
CA GLY A 50 9.96 -0.72 2.42
C GLY A 50 10.84 -0.20 3.57
N TYR A 51 11.11 -1.09 4.53
CA TYR A 51 11.93 -0.81 5.70
C TYR A 51 13.43 -0.71 5.40
N THR A 52 13.88 -1.18 4.24
CA THR A 52 15.29 -1.16 3.84
C THR A 52 15.63 0.14 3.10
N LYS A 53 16.88 0.59 3.25
CA LYS A 53 17.42 1.77 2.53
C LYS A 53 16.62 3.06 2.73
N ASP A 54 15.92 3.14 3.86
CA ASP A 54 15.07 4.26 4.26
C ASP A 54 13.97 4.59 3.22
N GLY A 55 13.44 3.57 2.55
CA GLY A 55 12.41 3.76 1.53
C GLY A 55 11.12 4.38 2.09
N MET A 56 10.69 3.89 3.26
CA MET A 56 9.53 4.42 3.96
C MET A 56 9.73 5.87 4.44
N GLY A 57 10.89 6.20 5.03
CA GLY A 57 11.18 7.55 5.51
C GLY A 57 11.17 8.59 4.40
N LYS A 58 11.88 8.31 3.29
CA LYS A 58 11.85 9.16 2.09
C LYS A 58 10.43 9.40 1.57
N ALA A 59 9.60 8.36 1.58
CA ALA A 59 8.20 8.49 1.13
C ALA A 59 7.37 9.36 2.09
N ALA A 60 7.59 9.22 3.40
CA ALA A 60 6.94 10.06 4.41
C ALA A 60 7.31 11.54 4.23
N ASP A 61 8.59 11.85 4.06
CA ASP A 61 9.08 13.22 3.83
C ASP A 61 8.48 13.83 2.55
N PHE A 62 8.47 13.05 1.47
CA PHE A 62 7.88 13.48 0.21
C PHE A 62 6.38 13.78 0.35
N LEU A 63 5.63 12.90 1.02
CA LEU A 63 4.19 13.10 1.24
C LEU A 63 3.91 14.29 2.16
N ALA A 64 4.70 14.48 3.22
CA ALA A 64 4.59 15.65 4.09
C ALA A 64 4.77 16.95 3.28
N ALA A 65 5.80 17.02 2.42
CA ALA A 65 6.04 18.17 1.57
C ALA A 65 4.88 18.43 0.58
N GLN A 66 4.32 17.37 -0.04
CA GLN A 66 3.15 17.51 -0.92
C GLN A 66 1.94 18.06 -0.16
N LEU A 67 1.63 17.52 1.01
CA LEU A 67 0.51 17.98 1.85
C LEU A 67 0.71 19.43 2.29
N THR A 68 1.93 19.82 2.71
CA THR A 68 2.26 21.21 3.00
C THR A 68 2.04 22.11 1.78
N SER A 69 2.42 21.66 0.58
CA SER A 69 2.20 22.44 -0.66
C SER A 69 0.73 22.64 -1.00
N TYR A 70 -0.16 21.77 -0.53
CA TYR A 70 -1.61 21.90 -0.68
C TYR A 70 -2.26 22.75 0.42
N GLY A 71 -1.47 23.27 1.36
CA GLY A 71 -1.97 24.08 2.48
C GLY A 71 -2.61 23.26 3.61
N VAL A 72 -2.36 21.95 3.66
CA VAL A 72 -2.84 21.10 4.75
C VAL A 72 -2.16 21.52 6.06
N LYS A 73 -2.99 21.77 7.08
CA LYS A 73 -2.53 22.16 8.40
C LYS A 73 -2.38 20.95 9.32
N PRO A 74 -1.35 20.92 10.18
CA PRO A 74 -1.20 19.88 11.19
C PRO A 74 -2.33 19.97 12.23
N MET A 75 -2.73 18.82 12.80
CA MET A 75 -3.84 18.78 13.77
C MET A 75 -3.52 19.48 15.11
N ASN A 76 -2.24 19.57 15.48
CA ASN A 76 -1.80 20.09 16.78
C ASN A 76 -0.67 21.15 16.64
N ASP A 77 -0.61 21.87 15.50
CA ASP A 77 0.41 22.90 15.22
C ASP A 77 1.89 22.44 15.29
N LYS A 78 2.16 21.13 15.33
CA LYS A 78 3.52 20.57 15.36
C LYS A 78 4.08 20.38 13.95
N ASN A 79 3.65 19.31 13.29
CA ASN A 79 4.02 18.95 11.93
C ASN A 79 3.00 17.93 11.38
N LEU A 80 3.17 17.52 10.13
CA LEU A 80 2.31 16.52 9.47
C LEU A 80 2.75 15.07 9.74
N MET A 81 3.62 14.85 10.73
CA MET A 81 4.23 13.55 11.02
C MET A 81 3.77 13.03 12.38
N GLN A 82 3.63 11.72 12.48
CA GLN A 82 3.42 11.01 13.74
C GLN A 82 4.49 9.93 13.85
N GLU A 83 5.51 10.19 14.66
CA GLU A 83 6.61 9.25 14.85
C GLU A 83 6.19 8.11 15.78
N PHE A 84 6.60 6.89 15.43
CA PHE A 84 6.43 5.69 16.24
C PHE A 84 7.53 4.66 15.91
N SER A 85 7.73 3.71 16.81
CA SER A 85 8.75 2.66 16.66
C SER A 85 8.16 1.28 16.94
N TYR A 86 8.57 0.31 16.13
CA TYR A 86 8.16 -1.08 16.21
C TYR A 86 9.21 -1.97 15.54
N PRO A 87 9.39 -3.22 15.98
CA PRO A 87 10.31 -4.14 15.34
C PRO A 87 9.78 -4.52 13.95
N VAL A 88 10.68 -4.59 12.97
CA VAL A 88 10.38 -4.98 11.59
C VAL A 88 11.23 -6.17 11.18
N ASN A 89 10.63 -7.08 10.41
CA ASN A 89 11.36 -8.20 9.84
C ASN A 89 12.09 -7.76 8.59
N THR A 90 13.41 -7.98 8.56
CA THR A 90 14.25 -7.76 7.38
C THR A 90 15.06 -9.02 7.10
N PHE A 91 15.37 -9.25 5.82
CA PHE A 91 16.18 -10.37 5.37
C PHE A 91 17.48 -9.83 4.74
N PRO A 92 18.42 -9.28 5.55
CA PRO A 92 19.61 -8.60 5.03
C PRO A 92 20.68 -9.58 4.54
N GLY A 93 20.62 -10.83 4.98
CA GLY A 93 21.54 -11.89 4.59
C GLY A 93 21.21 -12.47 3.22
N ARG A 94 22.14 -13.28 2.71
CA ARG A 94 21.90 -14.05 1.50
C ARG A 94 20.81 -15.10 1.75
N MET A 95 19.76 -15.08 0.97
CA MET A 95 18.69 -16.08 0.98
C MET A 95 19.01 -17.09 -0.13
N GLU A 96 19.23 -18.35 0.25
CA GLU A 96 19.54 -19.44 -0.68
C GLU A 96 18.61 -20.62 -0.40
N VAL A 97 17.91 -21.08 -1.43
CA VAL A 97 17.15 -22.33 -1.42
C VAL A 97 17.47 -23.06 -2.72
N ALA A 98 17.79 -24.35 -2.61
CA ALA A 98 17.95 -25.21 -3.77
C ALA A 98 17.13 -26.49 -3.59
N VAL A 99 16.48 -26.93 -4.65
CA VAL A 99 15.70 -28.17 -4.68
C VAL A 99 16.22 -29.02 -5.83
N ASN A 100 16.65 -30.25 -5.54
CA ASN A 100 17.21 -31.18 -6.53
C ASN A 100 18.34 -30.58 -7.39
N GLY A 101 19.23 -29.79 -6.76
CA GLY A 101 20.35 -29.11 -7.44
C GLY A 101 19.96 -27.85 -8.21
N ILE A 102 18.68 -27.47 -8.24
CA ILE A 102 18.21 -26.24 -8.89
C ILE A 102 18.10 -25.14 -7.84
N THR A 103 18.90 -24.08 -8.01
CA THR A 103 18.81 -22.87 -7.17
C THR A 103 17.55 -22.08 -7.49
N LEU A 104 16.80 -21.71 -6.45
CA LEU A 104 15.57 -20.92 -6.55
C LEU A 104 15.85 -19.43 -6.31
N VAL A 105 15.08 -18.57 -6.98
CA VAL A 105 15.20 -17.12 -6.87
C VAL A 105 14.25 -16.58 -5.80
N PRO A 106 14.76 -15.91 -4.74
CA PRO A 106 13.91 -15.31 -3.71
C PRO A 106 12.98 -14.23 -4.30
N GLY A 107 11.74 -14.18 -3.85
CA GLY A 107 10.72 -13.23 -4.33
C GLY A 107 10.09 -13.60 -5.68
N LYS A 108 10.61 -14.63 -6.36
CA LYS A 108 10.03 -15.18 -7.60
C LYS A 108 9.57 -16.62 -7.41
N ASP A 109 10.49 -17.47 -6.96
CA ASP A 109 10.23 -18.92 -6.82
C ASP A 109 9.82 -19.27 -5.38
N TYR A 110 10.19 -18.45 -4.40
CA TYR A 110 9.77 -18.60 -3.01
C TYR A 110 9.68 -17.27 -2.27
N LEU A 111 8.86 -17.26 -1.21
CA LEU A 111 8.70 -16.13 -0.29
C LEU A 111 9.09 -16.55 1.13
N VAL A 112 9.91 -15.75 1.79
CA VAL A 112 10.25 -15.96 3.20
C VAL A 112 9.13 -15.42 4.05
N ARG A 113 8.59 -16.24 4.96
CA ARG A 113 7.53 -15.79 5.85
C ARG A 113 8.09 -14.87 6.95
N PRO A 114 7.33 -13.89 7.44
CA PRO A 114 7.79 -12.98 8.50
C PRO A 114 8.21 -13.68 9.80
N ASP A 115 7.65 -14.85 10.10
CA ASP A 115 7.94 -15.67 11.28
C ASP A 115 9.14 -16.62 11.09
N SER A 116 9.81 -16.58 9.93
CA SER A 116 10.94 -17.46 9.64
C SER A 116 12.18 -17.08 10.45
N ARG A 117 12.82 -18.07 11.06
CA ARG A 117 14.15 -17.91 11.67
C ARG A 117 15.26 -18.05 10.62
N GLY A 118 16.36 -17.35 10.83
CA GLY A 118 17.58 -17.57 10.04
C GLY A 118 18.19 -18.93 10.39
N ILE A 119 18.20 -19.86 9.44
CA ILE A 119 18.78 -21.20 9.60
C ILE A 119 19.45 -21.65 8.31
N LYS A 120 20.49 -22.49 8.44
CA LYS A 120 21.07 -23.26 7.34
C LYS A 120 20.77 -24.73 7.58
N SER A 121 20.10 -25.37 6.64
CA SER A 121 19.71 -26.78 6.74
C SER A 121 19.61 -27.42 5.37
N GLU A 122 19.83 -28.73 5.32
CA GLU A 122 19.60 -29.59 4.18
C GLU A 122 18.76 -30.78 4.66
N GLY A 123 17.87 -31.28 3.81
CA GLY A 123 16.92 -32.31 4.19
C GLY A 123 16.26 -32.99 2.98
N LYS A 124 15.57 -34.10 3.23
CA LYS A 124 14.92 -34.87 2.17
C LYS A 124 13.41 -34.71 2.26
N LEU A 125 12.87 -33.96 1.32
CA LEU A 125 11.44 -33.69 1.24
C LEU A 125 10.67 -34.94 0.77
N THR A 126 9.71 -35.38 1.57
CA THR A 126 8.74 -36.42 1.24
C THR A 126 7.36 -35.81 0.99
N ARG A 127 6.64 -36.31 -0.02
CA ARG A 127 5.32 -35.78 -0.40
C ARG A 127 4.29 -36.23 0.64
N GLN A 128 3.70 -35.28 1.36
CA GLN A 128 2.60 -35.56 2.28
C GLN A 128 1.24 -35.45 1.60
N ASP A 129 1.06 -34.46 0.73
CA ASP A 129 -0.17 -34.26 -0.04
C ASP A 129 0.14 -33.76 -1.46
N SER A 130 -0.89 -33.33 -2.20
CA SER A 130 -0.73 -32.89 -3.59
C SER A 130 0.23 -31.72 -3.80
N ILE A 131 0.44 -30.89 -2.79
CA ILE A 131 1.21 -29.64 -2.89
C ILE A 131 2.20 -29.44 -1.72
N ARG A 132 2.13 -30.26 -0.68
CA ARG A 132 2.98 -30.16 0.52
C ARG A 132 3.99 -31.29 0.58
N TYR A 133 5.21 -30.88 0.91
CA TYR A 133 6.33 -31.76 1.15
C TYR A 133 6.94 -31.44 2.51
N PHE A 134 7.35 -32.46 3.25
CA PHE A 134 7.95 -32.32 4.57
C PHE A 134 9.25 -33.10 4.65
N ASP A 135 10.23 -32.53 5.34
CA ASP A 135 11.40 -33.25 5.80
C ASP A 135 11.00 -34.01 7.07
N ILE A 136 11.03 -35.34 7.01
CA ILE A 136 10.70 -36.19 8.15
C ILE A 136 12.03 -36.53 8.81
N PRO A 137 12.30 -36.03 10.03
CA PRO A 137 13.48 -36.46 10.78
C PRO A 137 13.40 -37.97 10.99
N ASN A 138 14.50 -38.67 10.74
CA ASN A 138 14.64 -40.09 11.13
C ASN A 138 14.46 -40.26 12.64
#